data_AF-A0A7J7SG97-F1
#
_entry.id   AF-A0A7J7SG97-F1
#
_cell.length_a   1.000
_cell.length_b   1.000
_cell.length_c   1.000
_cell.angle_alpha   90.00
_cell.angle_beta   90.00
_cell.angle_gamma   90.00
#
_symmetry.space_group_name_H-M   'P 1'
#
loop_
_entity.id
_entity.type
_entity.pdbx_description
1 polymer ?
#
loop_
_entity_poly.entity_id
_entity_poly.type
_entity_poly.pdbx_seq_one_letter_code
_entity_poly.pdbx_strand_id
1 'polypeptide(L)'
;MVGEDPYLISDLDRRGRRRSFVERYDPSLKTMIPVRPYARLAPNPMDDAGLLSFATFSWLTPVMVQGYKHTLTVDTLPPLSPYDSSNTNAKGFRILWDEEVEKVGPEKASLGRVVWKFQRTRVLMAIVANILCIVMAAIGPTILLHQILQQTESTSRNVWVGTGLCIALFATEFTKVLFWALAWAINYRTAIRLKVAVSTLVFENLVSFKMLTHISVGEVLNILSSDSYPLFEAALFCPLPATIPILTAVCAVYAFFILGPTALIGISVCLWLSSVQLSEGQQFQ
;
A
#
# COMPACT_ATOMS: atom_id res chain seq x y z
N MET A 1 1.31 -17.63 -33.13
CA MET A 1 2.66 -17.03 -33.21
C MET A 1 2.67 -15.87 -32.23
N VAL A 2 3.12 -16.12 -31.01
CA VAL A 2 3.19 -15.10 -29.94
C VAL A 2 4.43 -14.27 -30.22
N GLY A 3 4.25 -12.99 -30.54
CA GLY A 3 5.35 -12.05 -30.72
C GLY A 3 6.17 -12.00 -29.43
N GLU A 4 7.47 -12.26 -29.54
CA GLU A 4 8.40 -12.13 -28.44
C GLU A 4 8.42 -10.65 -27.99
N ASP A 5 7.86 -10.39 -26.81
CA ASP A 5 7.93 -9.07 -26.20
C ASP A 5 9.40 -8.67 -25.99
N PRO A 6 9.85 -7.50 -26.48
CA PRO A 6 11.25 -7.03 -26.37
C PRO A 6 11.78 -6.97 -24.94
N TYR A 7 10.89 -6.95 -23.95
CA TYR A 7 11.22 -6.95 -22.53
C TYR A 7 11.76 -8.30 -22.05
N LEU A 8 11.31 -9.43 -22.63
CA LEU A 8 11.69 -10.76 -22.18
C LEU A 8 13.15 -11.09 -22.52
N ILE A 9 13.64 -10.62 -23.67
CA ILE A 9 15.02 -10.81 -24.14
C ILE A 9 16.00 -9.95 -23.32
N SER A 10 15.59 -8.74 -22.93
CA SER A 10 16.43 -7.85 -22.09
C SER A 10 16.62 -8.36 -20.65
N ASP A 11 15.74 -9.23 -20.16
CA ASP A 11 15.79 -9.79 -18.80
C ASP A 11 16.71 -11.03 -18.71
N LEU A 12 16.89 -11.75 -19.81
CA LEU A 12 17.76 -12.94 -19.87
C LEU A 12 19.26 -12.60 -19.87
N ASP A 13 19.63 -11.43 -20.40
CA ASP A 13 21.03 -10.97 -20.50
C ASP A 13 21.58 -10.37 -19.18
N ARG A 14 20.71 -10.14 -18.18
CA ARG A 14 21.05 -9.43 -16.92
C ARG A 14 21.25 -10.31 -15.69
N ARG A 15 21.52 -11.61 -15.87
CA ARG A 15 21.68 -12.61 -14.78
C ARG A 15 22.70 -12.27 -13.70
N GLY A 16 23.62 -11.32 -13.91
CA GLY A 16 24.68 -10.99 -12.96
C GLY A 16 24.67 -9.59 -12.35
N ARG A 17 23.78 -8.68 -12.76
CA ARG A 17 23.86 -7.27 -12.33
C ARG A 17 22.72 -6.92 -11.37
N ARG A 18 23.06 -6.72 -10.09
CA ARG A 18 22.17 -6.18 -9.06
C ARG A 18 21.61 -4.84 -9.56
N ARG A 19 20.32 -4.79 -9.95
CA ARG A 19 19.67 -3.54 -10.38
C ARG A 19 19.80 -2.48 -9.30
N SER A 20 20.16 -1.26 -9.70
CA SER A 20 20.20 -0.13 -8.76
C SER A 20 18.79 0.14 -8.22
N PHE A 21 18.69 0.79 -7.05
CA PHE A 21 17.39 1.16 -6.46
C PHE A 21 16.53 1.91 -7.48
N VAL A 22 17.11 2.90 -8.16
CA VAL A 22 16.43 3.71 -9.18
C VAL A 22 15.93 2.83 -10.33
N GLU A 23 16.72 1.89 -10.83
CA GLU A 23 16.31 1.00 -11.92
C GLU A 23 15.19 0.03 -11.55
N ARG A 24 15.15 -0.40 -10.28
CA ARG A 24 14.12 -1.31 -9.78
C ARG A 24 12.79 -0.60 -9.54
N TYR A 25 12.83 0.68 -9.21
CA TYR A 25 11.64 1.48 -8.91
C TYR A 25 11.30 2.50 -9.99
N ASP A 26 12.06 2.64 -11.08
CA ASP A 26 11.79 3.54 -12.21
C ASP A 26 10.33 3.45 -12.72
N PRO A 27 9.72 2.25 -12.86
CA PRO A 27 8.30 2.14 -13.21
C PRO A 27 7.36 2.70 -12.14
N SER A 28 7.66 2.48 -10.85
CA SER A 28 6.92 3.05 -9.72
C SER A 28 7.15 4.55 -9.53
N LEU A 29 8.32 5.06 -9.92
CA LEU A 29 8.66 6.48 -9.87
C LEU A 29 7.98 7.26 -11.00
N LYS A 30 7.73 6.62 -12.15
CA LYS A 30 6.95 7.20 -13.25
C LYS A 30 5.51 7.54 -12.83
N THR A 31 4.91 6.75 -11.94
CA THR A 31 3.60 7.06 -11.33
C THR A 31 3.65 8.18 -10.28
N MET A 32 4.84 8.66 -9.87
CA MET A 32 4.98 9.80 -8.94
C MET A 32 4.94 11.18 -9.62
N ILE A 33 4.78 11.25 -10.94
CA ILE A 33 4.66 12.53 -11.65
C ILE A 33 3.28 13.16 -11.32
N PRO A 34 3.21 14.37 -10.74
CA PRO A 34 1.99 14.93 -10.16
C PRO A 34 0.81 15.03 -11.13
N VAL A 35 1.04 15.53 -12.35
CA VAL A 35 0.02 15.65 -13.39
C VAL A 35 0.63 15.25 -14.72
N ARG A 36 0.00 14.29 -15.41
CA ARG A 36 0.37 13.91 -16.78
C ARG A 36 -0.71 14.44 -17.73
N PRO A 37 -0.43 15.48 -18.54
CA PRO A 37 -1.44 16.10 -19.39
C PRO A 37 -1.82 15.29 -20.63
N TYR A 38 -1.07 14.23 -20.97
CA TYR A 38 -1.37 13.35 -22.11
C TYR A 38 -1.27 11.89 -21.70
N ALA A 39 -2.35 11.15 -21.94
CA ALA A 39 -2.35 9.71 -21.84
C ALA A 39 -1.53 9.12 -23.00
N ARG A 40 -0.40 8.45 -22.73
CA ARG A 40 0.23 7.61 -23.74
C ARG A 40 -0.60 6.33 -23.88
N LEU A 41 -0.58 5.76 -25.08
CA LEU A 41 -1.12 4.44 -25.45
C LEU A 41 -0.45 3.30 -24.64
N ALA A 42 -0.49 3.34 -23.31
CA ALA A 42 -0.11 2.21 -22.49
C ALA A 42 -1.25 1.17 -22.54
N PRO A 43 -0.95 -0.13 -22.70
CA PRO A 43 -1.97 -1.17 -22.68
C PRO A 43 -2.78 -1.18 -21.38
N ASN A 44 -2.17 -0.76 -20.26
CA ASN A 44 -2.84 -0.65 -18.97
C ASN A 44 -2.94 0.83 -18.54
N PRO A 45 -4.14 1.37 -18.28
CA PRO A 45 -4.35 2.77 -17.88
C PRO A 45 -3.71 3.11 -16.52
N MET A 46 -3.48 2.13 -15.65
CA MET A 46 -2.80 2.32 -14.37
C MET A 46 -1.32 2.69 -14.54
N ASP A 47 -0.63 2.12 -15.53
CA ASP A 47 0.81 2.34 -15.72
C ASP A 47 1.12 3.73 -16.29
N ASP A 48 0.10 4.40 -16.81
CA ASP A 48 0.18 5.76 -17.31
C ASP A 48 -0.41 6.82 -16.36
N ALA A 49 -1.00 6.38 -15.25
CA ALA A 49 -1.60 7.26 -14.26
C ALA A 49 -0.51 8.13 -13.58
N GLY A 50 -0.69 9.45 -13.63
CA GLY A 50 0.07 10.38 -12.79
C GLY A 50 -0.32 10.23 -11.30
N LEU A 51 0.44 10.82 -10.39
CA LEU A 51 0.27 10.66 -8.94
C LEU A 51 -1.14 11.02 -8.47
N LEU A 52 -1.72 12.12 -8.97
CA LEU A 52 -3.10 12.48 -8.64
C LEU A 52 -4.11 11.49 -9.22
N SER A 53 -3.91 11.01 -10.44
CA SER A 53 -4.80 10.01 -11.06
C SER A 53 -4.72 8.66 -10.35
N PHE A 54 -3.51 8.27 -9.95
CA PHE A 54 -3.24 7.06 -9.19
C PHE A 54 -3.87 7.13 -7.80
N ALA A 55 -3.72 8.27 -7.09
CA ALA A 55 -4.28 8.48 -5.76
C ALA A 55 -5.81 8.58 -5.76
N THR A 56 -6.39 9.24 -6.76
CA THR A 56 -7.85 9.41 -6.88
C THR A 56 -8.53 8.23 -7.58
N PHE A 57 -7.76 7.19 -7.94
CA PHE A 57 -8.24 6.04 -8.72
C PHE A 57 -8.94 6.43 -10.03
N SER A 58 -8.66 7.61 -10.58
CA SER A 58 -9.36 8.11 -11.77
C SER A 58 -9.06 7.29 -13.03
N TRP A 59 -7.96 6.54 -13.04
CA TRP A 59 -7.62 5.58 -14.09
C TRP A 59 -8.60 4.40 -14.17
N LEU A 60 -9.35 4.11 -13.10
CA LEU A 60 -10.36 3.04 -13.06
C LEU A 60 -11.72 3.51 -13.58
N THR A 61 -12.01 4.81 -13.51
CA THR A 61 -13.26 5.43 -13.97
C THR A 61 -13.70 4.98 -15.37
N PRO A 62 -12.86 4.95 -16.43
CA PRO A 62 -13.30 4.49 -17.75
C PRO A 62 -13.81 3.04 -17.74
N VAL A 63 -13.17 2.14 -16.97
CA VAL A 63 -13.60 0.75 -16.82
C VAL A 63 -14.92 0.65 -16.07
N MET A 64 -15.11 1.47 -15.02
CA MET A 64 -16.38 1.51 -14.28
C MET A 64 -17.54 2.03 -15.15
N VAL A 65 -17.30 3.08 -15.94
CA VAL A 65 -18.30 3.62 -16.87
C VAL A 65 -18.64 2.58 -17.95
N GLN A 66 -17.65 1.84 -18.44
CA GLN A 66 -17.88 0.76 -19.39
C GLN A 66 -18.71 -0.37 -18.77
N GLY A 67 -18.41 -0.78 -17.53
CA GLY A 67 -19.18 -1.78 -16.79
C GLY A 67 -20.59 -1.35 -16.42
N TYR A 68 -20.82 -0.05 -16.26
CA TYR A 68 -22.16 0.50 -16.07
C TYR A 68 -22.99 0.43 -17.37
N LYS A 69 -22.35 0.65 -18.53
CA LYS A 69 -23.03 0.65 -19.84
C LYS A 69 -23.17 -0.73 -20.46
N HIS A 70 -22.22 -1.63 -20.19
CA HIS A 70 -22.12 -2.95 -20.82
C HIS A 70 -21.65 -4.00 -19.81
N THR A 71 -22.05 -5.26 -19.99
CA THR A 71 -21.52 -6.36 -19.17
C THR A 71 -20.03 -6.54 -19.42
N LEU A 72 -19.22 -6.36 -18.37
CA LEU A 72 -17.78 -6.58 -18.42
C LEU A 72 -17.49 -8.07 -18.64
N THR A 73 -16.82 -8.39 -19.74
CA THR A 73 -16.26 -9.71 -20.02
C THR A 73 -14.74 -9.63 -19.88
N VAL A 74 -14.06 -10.76 -19.61
CA VAL A 74 -12.59 -10.81 -19.46
C VAL A 74 -11.87 -10.15 -20.65
N ASP A 75 -12.40 -10.30 -21.86
CA ASP A 75 -11.84 -9.73 -23.09
C ASP A 75 -11.97 -8.20 -23.20
N THR A 76 -12.89 -7.61 -22.43
CA THR A 76 -13.13 -6.15 -22.42
C THR A 76 -12.31 -5.42 -21.35
N LEU A 77 -11.63 -6.16 -20.47
CA LEU A 77 -10.81 -5.57 -19.42
C LEU A 77 -9.43 -5.18 -19.95
N PRO A 78 -8.82 -4.10 -19.43
CA PRO A 78 -7.45 -3.76 -19.76
C PRO A 78 -6.50 -4.90 -19.39
N PRO A 79 -5.48 -5.20 -20.22
CA PRO A 79 -4.48 -6.20 -19.91
C PRO A 79 -3.75 -5.88 -18.60
N LEU A 80 -3.39 -6.92 -17.86
CA LEU A 80 -2.66 -6.78 -16.61
C LEU A 80 -1.29 -6.12 -16.87
N SER A 81 -0.90 -5.20 -15.98
CA SER A 81 0.43 -4.58 -16.06
C SER A 81 1.53 -5.66 -16.02
N PRO A 82 2.56 -5.59 -16.88
CA PRO A 82 3.67 -6.54 -16.86
C PRO A 82 4.44 -6.53 -15.54
N TYR A 83 4.36 -5.43 -14.78
CA TYR A 83 4.95 -5.30 -13.44
C TYR A 83 4.10 -5.95 -12.34
N ASP A 84 2.80 -6.09 -12.57
CA ASP A 84 1.86 -6.79 -11.69
C ASP A 84 1.68 -8.28 -12.08
N SER A 85 2.33 -8.72 -13.16
CA SER A 85 2.30 -10.11 -13.62
C SER A 85 2.81 -11.09 -12.57
N SER A 86 2.16 -12.26 -12.49
CA SER A 86 2.53 -13.35 -11.59
C SER A 86 3.96 -13.83 -11.82
N ASN A 87 4.37 -13.97 -13.07
CA ASN A 87 5.69 -14.48 -13.43
C ASN A 87 6.82 -13.58 -12.92
N THR A 88 6.67 -12.26 -13.06
CA THR A 88 7.65 -11.27 -12.58
C THR A 88 7.75 -11.29 -11.05
N ASN A 89 6.62 -11.31 -10.37
CA ASN A 89 6.58 -11.29 -8.90
C ASN A 89 7.05 -12.63 -8.30
N ALA A 90 6.68 -13.76 -8.90
CA ALA A 90 7.13 -15.09 -8.50
C ALA A 90 8.64 -15.27 -8.70
N LYS A 91 9.19 -14.86 -9.86
CA LYS A 91 10.64 -14.86 -10.11
C LYS A 91 11.39 -14.02 -9.07
N GLY A 92 10.90 -12.80 -8.80
CA GLY A 92 11.51 -11.91 -7.81
C GLY A 92 11.48 -12.48 -6.39
N PHE A 93 10.39 -13.15 -6.02
CA PHE A 93 10.27 -13.84 -4.74
C PHE A 93 11.18 -15.06 -4.65
N ARG A 94 11.28 -15.85 -5.72
CA ARG A 94 12.15 -17.03 -5.78
C ARG A 94 13.63 -16.69 -5.63
N ILE A 95 14.10 -15.63 -6.30
CA ILE A 95 15.48 -15.14 -6.11
C ILE A 95 15.75 -14.81 -4.64
N LEU A 96 14.79 -14.16 -3.96
CA LEU A 96 14.93 -13.83 -2.54
C LEU A 96 14.87 -15.06 -1.63
N TRP A 97 14.11 -16.08 -2.02
CA TRP A 97 14.05 -17.37 -1.33
C TRP A 97 15.38 -18.13 -1.47
N ASP A 98 15.91 -18.24 -2.69
CA ASP A 98 17.18 -18.91 -2.96
C ASP A 98 18.34 -18.20 -2.23
N GLU A 99 18.36 -16.86 -2.21
CA GLU A 99 19.33 -16.07 -1.42
C GLU A 99 19.25 -16.35 0.09
N GLU A 100 18.06 -16.60 0.63
CA GLU A 100 17.86 -16.89 2.06
C GLU A 100 18.33 -18.31 2.39
N VAL A 101 17.98 -19.28 1.54
CA VAL A 101 18.41 -20.67 1.65
C VAL A 101 19.94 -20.78 1.56
N GLU A 102 20.56 -20.04 0.64
CA GLU A 102 22.02 -20.00 0.51
C GLU A 102 22.71 -19.42 1.76
N LYS A 103 22.11 -18.40 2.39
CA LYS A 103 22.71 -17.72 3.54
C LYS A 103 22.57 -18.46 4.86
N VAL A 104 21.41 -19.03 5.13
CA VAL A 104 21.06 -19.56 6.46
C VAL A 104 20.91 -21.10 6.43
N GLY A 105 20.91 -21.70 5.24
CA GLY A 105 20.64 -23.10 5.02
C GLY A 105 19.14 -23.40 4.91
N PRO A 106 18.76 -24.54 4.28
CA PRO A 106 17.37 -24.90 4.04
C PRO A 106 16.57 -25.12 5.34
N GLU A 107 17.21 -25.59 6.40
CA GLU A 107 16.54 -25.88 7.69
C GLU A 107 16.18 -24.64 8.50
N LYS A 108 16.86 -23.52 8.27
CA LYS A 108 16.65 -22.25 9.00
C LYS A 108 16.01 -21.16 8.13
N ALA A 109 15.79 -21.43 6.86
CA ALA A 109 15.14 -20.50 5.93
C ALA A 109 13.70 -20.24 6.36
N SER A 110 13.31 -18.96 6.44
CA SER A 110 11.97 -18.55 6.87
C SER A 110 11.24 -17.82 5.75
N LEU A 111 10.08 -18.36 5.36
CA LEU A 111 9.18 -17.71 4.38
C LEU A 111 8.78 -16.31 4.86
N GLY A 112 8.51 -16.14 6.16
CA GLY A 112 8.15 -14.84 6.74
C GLY A 112 9.24 -13.78 6.55
N ARG A 113 10.52 -14.16 6.65
CA ARG A 113 11.65 -13.24 6.44
C ARG A 113 11.77 -12.81 4.98
N VAL A 114 11.57 -13.75 4.05
CA VAL A 114 11.59 -13.48 2.61
C VAL A 114 10.41 -12.59 2.21
N VAL A 115 9.21 -12.89 2.73
CA VAL A 115 8.00 -12.08 2.60
C VAL A 115 8.23 -10.65 3.12
N TRP A 116 8.84 -10.50 4.29
CA TRP A 116 9.19 -9.19 4.84
C TRP A 116 10.18 -8.44 3.94
N LYS A 117 11.26 -9.10 3.50
CA LYS A 117 12.28 -8.51 2.62
C LYS A 117 11.70 -8.08 1.28
N PHE A 118 10.70 -8.80 0.75
CA PHE A 118 10.00 -8.46 -0.49
C PHE A 118 9.16 -7.18 -0.37
N GLN A 119 8.50 -6.96 0.77
CA GLN A 119 7.59 -5.83 0.97
C GLN A 119 8.20 -4.61 1.67
N ARG A 120 9.33 -4.77 2.40
CA ARG A 120 9.91 -3.75 3.30
C ARG A 120 10.05 -2.36 2.69
N THR A 121 10.55 -2.27 1.45
CA THR A 121 10.79 -0.97 0.80
C THR A 121 9.48 -0.23 0.47
N ARG A 122 8.42 -0.97 0.12
CA ARG A 122 7.11 -0.39 -0.20
C ARG A 122 6.33 -0.06 1.06
N VAL A 123 6.40 -0.93 2.07
CA VAL A 123 5.88 -0.67 3.42
C VAL A 123 6.50 0.59 4.02
N LEU A 124 7.82 0.78 3.86
CA LEU A 124 8.49 2.00 4.31
C LEU A 124 7.95 3.26 3.61
N MET A 125 7.74 3.21 2.30
CA MET A 125 7.13 4.33 1.57
C MET A 125 5.71 4.63 2.03
N ALA A 126 4.92 3.60 2.33
CA ALA A 126 3.58 3.75 2.88
C ALA A 126 3.59 4.36 4.30
N ILE A 127 4.52 3.95 5.16
CA ILE A 127 4.71 4.53 6.50
C ILE A 127 5.07 6.01 6.39
N VAL A 128 6.00 6.38 5.50
CA VAL A 128 6.37 7.79 5.28
C VAL A 128 5.17 8.62 4.80
N ALA A 129 4.39 8.11 3.84
CA ALA A 129 3.18 8.77 3.36
C ALA A 129 2.13 8.95 4.48
N ASN A 130 1.96 7.93 5.33
CA ASN A 130 1.08 8.01 6.49
C ASN A 130 1.56 9.03 7.53
N ILE A 131 2.86 9.11 7.81
CA ILE A 131 3.40 10.13 8.73
C ILE A 131 3.13 11.53 8.18
N LEU A 132 3.36 11.76 6.88
CA LEU A 132 3.03 13.05 6.24
C LEU A 132 1.53 13.37 6.34
N CYS A 133 0.67 12.36 6.17
CA CYS A 133 -0.77 12.51 6.36
C CYS A 133 -1.12 12.93 7.80
N ILE A 134 -0.49 12.32 8.81
CA ILE A 134 -0.71 12.65 10.23
C ILE A 134 -0.26 14.08 10.53
N VAL A 135 0.90 14.50 9.99
CA VAL A 135 1.39 15.87 10.16
C VAL A 135 0.43 16.89 9.55
N MET A 136 -0.05 16.64 8.33
CA MET A 136 -1.05 17.52 7.69
C MET A 136 -2.38 17.53 8.45
N ALA A 137 -2.79 16.38 9.01
CA ALA A 137 -3.98 16.25 9.84
C ALA A 137 -3.88 17.00 11.17
N ALA A 138 -2.68 17.12 11.73
CA ALA A 138 -2.45 17.91 12.93
C ALA A 138 -2.40 19.42 12.64
N ILE A 139 -1.78 19.82 11.52
CA ILE A 139 -1.60 21.25 11.19
C ILE A 139 -2.92 21.89 10.72
N GLY A 140 -3.68 21.19 9.86
CA GLY A 140 -4.83 21.76 9.15
C GLY A 140 -5.94 22.26 10.10
N PRO A 141 -6.66 21.35 10.79
CA PRO A 141 -7.76 21.72 11.67
C PRO A 141 -7.33 22.52 12.90
N THR A 142 -6.10 22.37 13.37
CA THR A 142 -5.70 23.01 14.64
C THR A 142 -5.32 24.46 14.46
N ILE A 143 -4.36 24.74 13.57
CA ILE A 143 -3.77 26.09 13.46
C ILE A 143 -4.72 26.98 12.67
N LEU A 144 -5.29 26.46 11.59
CA LEU A 144 -6.13 27.26 10.71
C LEU A 144 -7.50 27.53 11.34
N LEU A 145 -8.10 26.55 12.04
CA LEU A 145 -9.39 26.77 12.71
C LEU A 145 -9.25 27.75 13.87
N HIS A 146 -8.17 27.66 14.66
CA HIS A 146 -7.91 28.63 15.72
C HIS A 146 -7.75 30.05 15.17
N GLN A 147 -7.03 30.21 14.06
CA GLN A 147 -6.88 31.51 13.42
C GLN A 147 -8.18 32.01 12.76
N ILE A 148 -9.01 31.13 12.19
CA ILE A 148 -10.34 31.50 11.67
C ILE A 148 -11.23 32.00 12.80
N LEU A 149 -11.22 31.31 13.95
CA LEU A 149 -11.98 31.72 15.13
C LEU A 149 -11.52 33.09 15.64
N GLN A 150 -10.21 33.30 15.79
CA GLN A 150 -9.65 34.60 16.22
C GLN A 150 -9.99 35.73 15.25
N GLN A 151 -9.95 35.48 13.94
CA GLN A 151 -10.36 36.46 12.92
C GLN A 151 -11.87 36.78 12.99
N THR A 152 -12.69 35.80 13.37
CA THR A 152 -14.15 35.97 13.51
C THR A 152 -14.51 36.79 14.75
N GLU A 153 -13.77 36.64 15.85
CA GLU A 153 -13.95 37.44 17.08
C GLU A 153 -13.39 38.86 16.96
N SER A 154 -12.39 39.09 16.11
CA SER A 154 -11.78 40.41 15.94
C SER A 154 -12.61 41.34 15.04
N THR A 155 -12.86 42.58 15.48
CA THR A 155 -13.58 43.63 14.72
C THR A 155 -12.87 44.08 13.43
N SER A 156 -11.59 43.74 13.25
CA SER A 156 -10.76 44.05 12.07
C SER A 156 -11.04 43.07 10.93
N ARG A 157 -12.16 43.25 10.24
CA ARG A 157 -12.67 42.34 9.19
C ARG A 157 -11.90 42.46 7.87
N ASN A 158 -10.70 41.87 7.79
CA ASN A 158 -9.98 41.71 6.53
C ASN A 158 -10.43 40.45 5.80
N VAL A 159 -11.43 40.59 4.91
CA VAL A 159 -12.06 39.48 4.17
C VAL A 159 -11.02 38.65 3.40
N TRP A 160 -9.99 39.28 2.85
CA TRP A 160 -8.89 38.62 2.14
C TRP A 160 -8.12 37.60 3.00
N VAL A 161 -7.89 37.91 4.28
CA VAL A 161 -7.19 37.03 5.21
C VAL A 161 -8.05 35.81 5.53
N GLY A 162 -9.35 36.03 5.80
CA GLY A 162 -10.30 34.95 6.04
C GLY A 162 -10.44 34.00 4.85
N THR A 163 -10.58 34.55 3.63
CA THR A 163 -10.62 33.74 2.40
C THR A 163 -9.32 32.95 2.19
N GLY A 164 -8.16 33.55 2.43
CA GLY A 164 -6.87 32.86 2.36
C GLY A 164 -6.77 31.69 3.34
N LEU A 165 -7.27 31.85 4.57
CA LEU A 165 -7.30 30.82 5.59
C LEU A 165 -8.22 29.64 5.23
N CYS A 166 -9.39 29.93 4.65
CA CYS A 166 -10.31 28.89 4.16
C CYS A 166 -9.69 28.07 3.01
N ILE A 167 -9.01 28.75 2.07
CA ILE A 167 -8.31 28.08 0.96
C ILE A 167 -7.15 27.23 1.51
N ALA A 168 -6.39 27.73 2.49
CA ALA A 168 -5.34 26.98 3.14
C ALA A 168 -5.88 25.72 3.85
N LEU A 169 -7.01 25.84 4.55
CA LEU A 169 -7.66 24.71 5.24
C LEU A 169 -8.08 23.63 4.24
N PHE A 170 -8.73 24.06 3.15
CA PHE A 170 -9.09 23.16 2.06
C PHE A 170 -7.84 22.47 1.47
N ALA A 171 -6.76 23.21 1.23
CA ALA A 171 -5.52 22.64 0.69
C ALA A 171 -4.88 21.62 1.64
N THR A 172 -4.86 21.88 2.95
CA THR A 172 -4.34 20.93 3.94
C THR A 172 -5.18 19.65 4.01
N GLU A 173 -6.50 19.77 4.01
CA GLU A 173 -7.42 18.63 4.05
C GLU A 173 -7.36 17.81 2.76
N PHE A 174 -7.33 18.47 1.62
CA PHE A 174 -7.17 17.81 0.32
C PHE A 174 -5.84 17.03 0.25
N THR A 175 -4.74 17.66 0.67
CA THR A 175 -3.42 17.03 0.68
C THR A 175 -3.37 15.85 1.64
N LYS A 176 -4.00 15.95 2.81
CA LYS A 176 -4.14 14.83 3.76
C LYS A 176 -4.84 13.64 3.12
N VAL A 177 -6.02 13.85 2.52
CA VAL A 177 -6.80 12.78 1.89
C VAL A 177 -6.02 12.15 0.72
N LEU A 178 -5.28 12.96 -0.03
CA LEU A 178 -4.44 12.48 -1.12
C LEU A 178 -3.33 11.52 -0.64
N PHE A 179 -2.59 11.89 0.41
CA PHE A 179 -1.55 11.03 0.98
C PHE A 179 -2.14 9.75 1.60
N TRP A 180 -3.30 9.85 2.25
CA TRP A 180 -4.03 8.70 2.75
C TRP A 180 -4.39 7.71 1.63
N ALA A 181 -4.97 8.21 0.55
CA ALA A 181 -5.34 7.40 -0.61
C ALA A 181 -4.11 6.74 -1.27
N LEU A 182 -2.99 7.47 -1.37
CA LEU A 182 -1.72 6.93 -1.87
C LEU A 182 -1.17 5.79 -1.00
N ALA A 183 -1.20 5.95 0.33
CA ALA A 183 -0.74 4.91 1.26
C ALA A 183 -1.57 3.63 1.08
N TRP A 184 -2.89 3.76 0.99
CA TRP A 184 -3.78 2.63 0.72
C TRP A 184 -3.54 2.00 -0.64
N ALA A 185 -3.40 2.79 -1.70
CA ALA A 185 -3.12 2.29 -3.05
C ALA A 185 -1.81 1.46 -3.09
N ILE A 186 -0.76 1.94 -2.41
CA ILE A 186 0.53 1.22 -2.29
C ILE A 186 0.35 -0.09 -1.51
N ASN A 187 -0.40 -0.07 -0.41
CA ASN A 187 -0.63 -1.24 0.43
C ASN A 187 -1.43 -2.32 -0.33
N TYR A 188 -2.51 -1.93 -1.01
CA TYR A 188 -3.30 -2.83 -1.85
C TYR A 188 -2.44 -3.48 -2.93
N ARG A 189 -1.65 -2.68 -3.69
CA ARG A 189 -0.77 -3.22 -4.74
C ARG A 189 0.27 -4.18 -4.16
N THR A 190 0.83 -3.85 -3.00
CA THR A 190 1.84 -4.69 -2.33
C THR A 190 1.24 -6.01 -1.86
N ALA A 191 0.05 -5.98 -1.27
CA ALA A 191 -0.67 -7.15 -0.81
C ALA A 191 -1.06 -8.08 -1.97
N ILE A 192 -1.57 -7.54 -3.08
CA ILE A 192 -1.90 -8.33 -4.28
C ILE A 192 -0.65 -9.00 -4.84
N ARG A 193 0.45 -8.26 -5.03
CA ARG A 193 1.71 -8.82 -5.56
C ARG A 193 2.26 -9.93 -4.68
N LEU A 194 2.21 -9.75 -3.36
CA LEU A 194 2.67 -10.75 -2.41
C LEU A 194 1.79 -12.01 -2.48
N LYS A 195 0.46 -11.85 -2.42
CA LYS A 195 -0.50 -12.95 -2.55
C LYS A 195 -0.24 -13.76 -3.80
N VAL A 196 -0.10 -13.10 -4.95
CA VAL A 196 0.14 -13.74 -6.26
C VAL A 196 1.50 -14.45 -6.29
N ALA A 197 2.56 -13.82 -5.78
CA ALA A 197 3.90 -14.41 -5.75
C ALA A 197 3.94 -15.71 -4.92
N VAL A 198 3.39 -15.66 -3.70
CA VAL A 198 3.32 -16.82 -2.80
C VAL A 198 2.46 -17.92 -3.42
N SER A 199 1.29 -17.57 -3.97
CA SER A 199 0.39 -18.54 -4.60
C SER A 199 1.04 -19.25 -5.79
N THR A 200 1.74 -18.50 -6.64
CA THR A 200 2.42 -19.05 -7.81
C THR A 200 3.56 -19.97 -7.40
N LEU A 201 4.36 -19.60 -6.39
CA LEU A 201 5.47 -20.42 -5.91
C LEU A 201 4.97 -21.73 -5.28
N VAL A 202 3.92 -21.67 -4.47
CA VAL A 202 3.30 -22.87 -3.88
C VAL A 202 2.78 -23.79 -4.98
N PHE A 203 2.13 -23.24 -6.00
CA PHE A 203 1.64 -24.01 -7.15
C PHE A 203 2.77 -24.64 -7.99
N GLU A 204 3.82 -23.91 -8.31
CA GLU A 204 4.99 -24.43 -9.04
C GLU A 204 5.69 -25.56 -8.26
N ASN A 205 5.84 -25.37 -6.94
CA ASN A 205 6.40 -26.39 -6.06
C ASN A 205 5.50 -27.62 -6.05
N LEU A 206 4.19 -27.47 -5.94
CA LEU A 206 3.24 -28.60 -6.01
C LEU A 206 3.37 -29.40 -7.30
N VAL A 207 3.42 -28.72 -8.45
CA VAL A 207 3.56 -29.38 -9.75
C VAL A 207 4.90 -30.11 -9.86
N SER A 208 5.97 -29.55 -9.28
CA SER A 208 7.31 -30.15 -9.28
C SER A 208 7.44 -31.32 -8.29
N PHE A 209 6.79 -31.22 -7.12
CA PHE A 209 6.80 -32.23 -6.05
C PHE A 209 5.79 -33.36 -6.24
N LYS A 210 4.96 -33.35 -7.29
CA LYS A 210 4.10 -34.48 -7.67
C LYS A 210 4.85 -35.81 -7.86
N MET A 211 6.19 -35.81 -7.85
CA MET A 211 7.05 -37.00 -7.85
C MET A 211 7.37 -37.56 -6.44
N LEU A 212 7.22 -36.80 -5.34
CA LEU A 212 7.56 -37.20 -3.97
C LEU A 212 6.46 -36.83 -2.95
N THR A 213 5.51 -37.75 -2.76
CA THR A 213 4.80 -38.16 -1.50
C THR A 213 4.26 -37.19 -0.42
N HIS A 214 3.14 -37.65 0.19
CA HIS A 214 2.59 -37.45 1.55
C HIS A 214 1.59 -36.32 1.87
N ILE A 215 1.42 -35.31 1.00
CA ILE A 215 0.37 -34.29 1.18
C ILE A 215 -0.58 -34.33 -0.01
N SER A 216 -1.89 -34.40 0.25
CA SER A 216 -2.91 -34.38 -0.80
C SER A 216 -2.87 -33.05 -1.55
N VAL A 217 -2.95 -33.09 -2.88
CA VAL A 217 -3.09 -31.88 -3.72
C VAL A 217 -4.30 -31.05 -3.27
N GLY A 218 -5.36 -31.71 -2.79
CA GLY A 218 -6.53 -31.04 -2.24
C GLY A 218 -6.25 -30.29 -0.93
N GLU A 219 -5.38 -30.82 -0.07
CA GLU A 219 -4.97 -30.17 1.19
C GLU A 219 -4.28 -28.84 0.91
N VAL A 220 -3.33 -28.83 -0.03
CA VAL A 220 -2.56 -27.62 -0.35
C VAL A 220 -3.40 -26.62 -1.14
N LEU A 221 -4.30 -27.08 -2.01
CA LEU A 221 -5.27 -26.20 -2.65
C LEU A 221 -6.21 -25.56 -1.62
N ASN A 222 -6.64 -26.33 -0.62
CA ASN A 222 -7.48 -25.81 0.47
C ASN A 222 -6.74 -24.76 1.28
N ILE A 223 -5.48 -25.01 1.68
CA ILE A 223 -4.60 -24.04 2.34
C ILE A 223 -4.44 -22.80 1.46
N LEU A 224 -4.22 -22.95 0.16
CA LEU A 224 -4.07 -21.81 -0.75
C LEU A 224 -5.37 -20.99 -0.86
N SER A 225 -6.53 -21.62 -0.93
CA SER A 225 -7.81 -20.89 -0.98
C SER A 225 -8.15 -20.24 0.36
N SER A 226 -7.97 -20.96 1.46
CA SER A 226 -8.32 -20.55 2.82
C SER A 226 -7.37 -19.47 3.34
N ASP A 227 -6.06 -19.68 3.22
CA ASP A 227 -5.06 -18.85 3.90
C ASP A 227 -4.61 -17.66 3.04
N SER A 228 -4.95 -17.65 1.75
CA SER A 228 -4.58 -16.52 0.88
C SER A 228 -5.32 -15.23 1.22
N TYR A 229 -6.50 -15.30 1.85
CA TYR A 229 -7.23 -14.12 2.29
C TYR A 229 -6.62 -13.52 3.56
N PRO A 230 -6.40 -14.27 4.66
CA PRO A 230 -5.64 -13.79 5.82
C PRO A 230 -4.24 -13.27 5.46
N LEU A 231 -3.52 -13.96 4.56
CA LEU A 231 -2.20 -13.50 4.10
C LEU A 231 -2.28 -12.15 3.38
N PHE A 232 -3.31 -11.96 2.56
CA PHE A 232 -3.58 -10.70 1.89
C PHE A 232 -3.90 -9.59 2.89
N GLU A 233 -4.76 -9.83 3.88
CA GLU A 233 -5.07 -8.86 4.93
C GLU A 233 -3.83 -8.52 5.77
N ALA A 234 -3.04 -9.51 6.16
CA ALA A 234 -1.80 -9.30 6.90
C ALA A 234 -0.82 -8.40 6.13
N ALA A 235 -0.71 -8.58 4.81
CA ALA A 235 0.12 -7.76 3.95
C ALA A 235 -0.45 -6.33 3.75
N LEU A 236 -1.77 -6.20 3.68
CA LEU A 236 -2.47 -4.93 3.52
C LEU A 236 -2.30 -4.06 4.78
N PHE A 237 -2.45 -4.65 5.96
CA PHE A 237 -2.39 -3.96 7.25
C PHE A 237 -0.99 -3.91 7.86
N CYS A 238 0.01 -4.50 7.22
CA CYS A 238 1.40 -4.53 7.70
C CYS A 238 1.97 -3.16 8.14
N PRO A 239 1.68 -2.02 7.48
CA PRO A 239 2.16 -0.70 7.92
C PRO A 239 1.44 -0.13 9.16
N LEU A 240 0.23 -0.60 9.50
CA LEU A 240 -0.59 -0.03 10.56
C LEU A 240 0.02 -0.20 11.96
N PRO A 241 0.56 -1.37 12.36
CA PRO A 241 1.20 -1.54 13.67
C PRO A 241 2.33 -0.53 13.93
N ALA A 242 3.04 -0.10 12.89
CA ALA A 242 4.07 0.94 13.01
C ALA A 242 3.49 2.36 13.08
N THR A 243 2.38 2.60 12.39
CA THR A 243 1.76 3.93 12.25
C THR A 243 0.88 4.30 13.45
N ILE A 244 0.15 3.33 14.01
CA ILE A 244 -0.77 3.53 15.16
C ILE A 244 -0.06 4.14 16.39
N PRO A 245 1.07 3.61 16.90
CA PRO A 245 1.70 4.20 18.09
C PRO A 245 2.21 5.62 17.84
N ILE A 246 2.67 5.92 16.63
CA ILE A 246 3.09 7.28 16.24
C ILE A 246 1.89 8.22 16.28
N LEU A 247 0.76 7.82 15.70
CA LEU A 247 -0.47 8.60 15.73
C LEU A 247 -0.96 8.82 17.17
N THR A 248 -1.00 7.77 17.98
CA THR A 248 -1.38 7.86 19.40
C THR A 248 -0.48 8.82 20.17
N ALA A 249 0.84 8.77 19.95
CA ALA A 249 1.78 9.68 20.59
C ALA A 249 1.55 11.14 20.18
N VAL A 250 1.36 11.41 18.89
CA VAL A 250 1.06 12.77 18.40
C VAL A 250 -0.25 13.30 18.98
N CYS A 251 -1.31 12.49 18.96
CA CYS A 251 -2.59 12.84 19.56
C CYS A 251 -2.48 13.08 21.07
N ALA A 252 -1.67 12.28 21.78
CA ALA A 252 -1.45 12.41 23.21
C ALA A 252 -0.73 13.71 23.57
N VAL A 253 0.37 14.02 22.87
CA VAL A 253 1.12 15.28 23.04
C VAL A 253 0.21 16.47 22.75
N TYR A 254 -0.56 16.39 21.67
CA TYR A 254 -1.49 17.45 21.28
C TYR A 254 -2.59 17.67 22.32
N ALA A 255 -3.25 16.61 22.79
CA ALA A 255 -4.29 16.70 23.80
C ALA A 255 -3.74 17.28 25.12
N PHE A 256 -2.51 16.94 25.48
CA PHE A 256 -1.83 17.51 26.65
C PHE A 256 -1.62 19.02 26.53
N PHE A 257 -1.28 19.54 25.34
CA PHE A 257 -1.13 20.98 25.14
C PHE A 257 -2.44 21.77 25.22
N ILE A 258 -3.56 21.20 24.79
CA ILE A 258 -4.87 21.89 24.77
C ILE A 258 -5.62 21.77 26.08
N LEU A 259 -5.74 20.55 26.61
CA LEU A 259 -6.55 20.28 27.80
C LEU A 259 -5.71 20.23 29.09
N GLY A 260 -4.38 20.18 28.98
CA GLY A 260 -3.50 19.98 30.12
C GLY A 260 -3.49 18.52 30.62
N PRO A 261 -3.12 18.29 31.88
CA PRO A 261 -2.93 16.94 32.44
C PRO A 261 -4.19 16.06 32.44
N THR A 262 -5.38 16.66 32.35
CA THR A 262 -6.67 15.94 32.29
C THR A 262 -6.80 15.08 31.02
N ALA A 263 -6.09 15.41 29.95
CA ALA A 263 -6.03 14.60 28.73
C ALA A 263 -5.48 13.18 28.97
N LEU A 264 -4.59 13.02 29.95
CA LEU A 264 -3.97 11.73 30.27
C LEU A 264 -5.01 10.70 30.75
N ILE A 265 -6.09 11.15 31.38
CA ILE A 265 -7.18 10.28 31.83
C ILE A 265 -7.87 9.66 30.61
N GLY A 266 -8.19 10.46 29.59
CA GLY A 266 -8.82 9.98 28.36
C GLY A 266 -7.95 8.99 27.59
N ILE A 267 -6.64 9.27 27.48
CA ILE A 267 -5.68 8.37 26.83
C ILE A 267 -5.58 7.04 27.58
N SER A 268 -5.57 7.08 28.91
CA SER A 268 -5.52 5.88 29.75
C SER A 268 -6.75 4.99 29.53
N VAL A 269 -7.94 5.58 29.43
CA VAL A 269 -9.19 4.87 29.13
C VAL A 269 -9.14 4.25 27.72
N CYS A 270 -8.66 4.98 26.71
CA CYS A 270 -8.53 4.46 25.35
C CYS A 270 -7.56 3.26 25.28
N LEU A 271 -6.44 3.30 26.00
CA LEU A 271 -5.48 2.18 26.05
C LEU A 271 -6.07 0.96 26.78
N TRP A 272 -6.83 1.20 27.85
CA TRP A 272 -7.52 0.14 28.57
C TRP A 272 -8.56 -0.56 27.68
N LEU A 273 -9.42 0.22 27.01
CA LEU A 273 -10.40 -0.32 26.05
C LEU A 273 -9.73 -1.11 24.92
N SER A 274 -8.62 -0.59 24.37
CA SER A 274 -7.86 -1.29 23.32
C SER A 274 -7.32 -2.64 23.80
N SER A 275 -6.89 -2.72 25.06
CA SER A 275 -6.38 -3.94 25.68
C SER A 275 -7.51 -4.96 25.93
N VAL A 276 -8.69 -4.48 26.35
CA VAL A 276 -9.89 -5.33 26.49
C VAL A 276 -10.31 -5.90 25.15
N GLN A 277 -10.39 -5.06 24.10
CA GLN A 277 -10.73 -5.49 22.74
C GLN A 277 -9.78 -6.59 22.22
N LEU A 278 -8.48 -6.47 22.53
CA LEU A 278 -7.49 -7.47 22.15
C LEU A 278 -7.71 -8.79 22.90
N SER A 279 -8.04 -8.73 24.20
CA SER A 279 -8.29 -9.92 25.01
C SER A 279 -9.52 -10.69 24.55
N GLU A 280 -10.59 -10.00 24.17
CA GLU A 280 -11.79 -10.61 23.58
C GLU A 280 -11.47 -11.21 22.21
N GLY A 281 -10.70 -10.51 21.39
CA GLY A 281 -10.28 -11.01 20.07
C GLY A 281 -9.50 -12.33 20.14
N GLN A 282 -8.71 -12.56 21.20
CA GLN A 282 -8.00 -13.83 21.40
C GLN A 282 -8.92 -14.97 21.88
N GLN A 283 -10.12 -14.68 22.39
CA GLN A 283 -11.08 -15.72 22.80
C GLN A 283 -11.94 -16.24 21.65
N PHE A 284 -11.98 -15.52 20.52
CA PHE A 284 -12.76 -15.89 19.33
C PHE A 284 -11.93 -16.47 18.17
N GLN A 285 -10.62 -16.66 18.36
CA GLN A 285 -9.73 -17.41 17.44
C GLN A 285 -9.44 -18.81 17.98
#